data_AF-A0A3M1BA71-F1
#
_entry.id   AF-A0A3M1BA71-F1
#
_cell.length_a   1.000
_cell.length_b   1.000
_cell.length_c   1.000
_cell.angle_alpha   90.00
_cell.angle_beta   90.00
_cell.angle_gamma   90.00
#
_symmetry.space_group_name_H-M   'P 1'
#
loop_
_entity.id
_entity.type
_entity.pdbx_description
1 polymer ?
#
loop_
_entity_poly.entity_id
_entity_poly.type
_entity_poly.pdbx_seq_one_letter_code
_entity_poly.pdbx_strand_id
1 'polypeptide(L)'
;MRKKLAFLLGTRPEVIKLAPLIAAGGCDDAFDVTVISSGQHDEMLRQALTVFGIEPAYDLALMTREQTLTDITVRVLRGLEPLLARIAPDLLIVQGDTTTAFAGALAAFYQKIPVAHVEAGLRTWQRDLPFPEEMNRAMIASLAELHFAPTPGARENLLACGVAPEKIFVTGNTVIDALLSVDGGEEASSLLASVPEGAPVVLATAHRREHHGPPLEEIARAIRRIVETHPE
;
A
#
# COMPACT_ATOMS: atom_id res chain seq x y z
N MET A 1 -20.26 22.16 -1.18
CA MET A 1 -19.85 21.30 -0.04
C MET A 1 -18.53 20.65 -0.40
N ARG A 2 -17.58 20.57 0.55
CA ARG A 2 -16.34 19.81 0.35
C ARG A 2 -16.67 18.32 0.20
N LYS A 3 -15.91 17.61 -0.63
CA LYS A 3 -16.04 16.17 -0.82
C LYS A 3 -15.22 15.44 0.23
N LYS A 4 -15.84 14.53 0.97
CA LYS A 4 -15.20 13.77 2.05
C LYS A 4 -14.44 12.57 1.49
N LEU A 5 -13.12 12.60 1.60
CA LEU A 5 -12.22 11.53 1.18
C LEU A 5 -11.71 10.78 2.41
N ALA A 6 -11.96 9.48 2.49
CA ALA A 6 -11.38 8.64 3.53
C ALA A 6 -10.26 7.79 2.96
N PHE A 7 -9.04 7.89 3.49
CA PHE A 7 -7.91 7.04 3.12
C PHE A 7 -7.76 5.92 4.16
N LEU A 8 -7.80 4.66 3.72
CA LEU A 8 -7.50 3.51 4.56
C LEU A 8 -6.09 3.01 4.29
N LEU A 9 -5.29 2.88 5.34
CA LEU A 9 -3.92 2.37 5.30
C LEU A 9 -3.70 1.36 6.44
N GLY A 10 -2.88 0.34 6.20
CA GLY A 10 -2.57 -0.67 7.22
C GLY A 10 -1.11 -1.09 7.29
N THR A 11 -0.32 -0.75 6.28
CA THR A 11 1.07 -1.18 6.13
C THR A 11 1.96 -0.03 5.69
N ARG A 12 3.27 -0.20 5.91
CA ARG A 12 4.29 0.78 5.50
C ARG A 12 4.23 1.12 4.00
N PRO A 13 4.15 0.15 3.06
CA PRO A 13 4.04 0.47 1.63
C PRO A 13 2.80 1.30 1.29
N GLU A 14 1.66 1.04 1.94
CA GLU A 14 0.43 1.82 1.73
C GLU A 14 0.61 3.27 2.17
N VAL A 15 1.22 3.51 3.34
CA VAL A 15 1.51 4.89 3.80
C VAL A 15 2.39 5.62 2.80
N ILE A 16 3.52 5.02 2.38
CA ILE A 16 4.46 5.64 1.44
C ILE A 16 3.72 6.03 0.14
N LYS A 17 2.90 5.15 -0.41
CA LYS A 17 2.22 5.39 -1.69
C LYS A 17 1.00 6.31 -1.57
N LEU A 18 0.33 6.37 -0.43
CA LEU A 18 -0.81 7.26 -0.24
C LEU A 18 -0.41 8.64 0.27
N ALA A 19 0.76 8.80 0.88
CA ALA A 19 1.20 10.07 1.45
C ALA A 19 1.16 11.25 0.46
N PRO A 20 1.63 11.13 -0.79
CA PRO A 20 1.53 12.23 -1.76
C PRO A 20 0.09 12.62 -2.07
N LEU A 21 -0.83 11.64 -2.11
CA LEU A 21 -2.26 11.89 -2.36
C LEU A 21 -2.95 12.54 -1.16
N ILE A 22 -2.60 12.10 0.06
CA ILE A 22 -3.10 12.69 1.31
C ILE A 22 -2.66 14.16 1.39
N ALA A 23 -1.38 14.44 1.11
CA ALA A 23 -0.86 15.80 1.10
C ALA A 23 -1.55 16.68 0.04
N ALA A 24 -1.67 16.19 -1.19
CA ALA A 24 -2.34 16.92 -2.27
C ALA A 24 -3.82 17.21 -1.93
N GLY A 25 -4.55 16.23 -1.39
CA GLY A 25 -5.94 16.43 -0.97
C GLY A 25 -6.09 17.38 0.23
N GLY A 26 -5.12 17.40 1.14
CA GLY A 26 -5.11 18.31 2.29
C GLY A 26 -4.87 19.78 1.92
N CYS A 27 -4.23 20.04 0.78
CA CYS A 27 -3.99 21.40 0.26
C CYS A 27 -5.13 21.94 -0.62
N ASP A 28 -6.13 21.12 -0.96
CA ASP A 28 -7.24 21.50 -1.83
C ASP A 28 -8.53 21.72 -1.02
N ASP A 29 -9.06 22.94 -1.06
CA ASP A 29 -10.28 23.32 -0.37
C ASP A 29 -11.51 22.53 -0.85
N ALA A 30 -11.45 21.88 -2.01
CA ALA A 30 -12.52 21.01 -2.50
C ALA A 30 -12.69 19.73 -1.67
N PHE A 31 -11.66 19.27 -0.94
CA PHE A 31 -11.67 17.98 -0.26
C PHE A 31 -11.58 18.09 1.26
N ASP A 32 -12.34 17.26 1.97
CA ASP A 32 -12.21 17.04 3.41
C ASP A 32 -11.57 15.67 3.61
N VAL A 33 -10.28 15.64 3.95
CA VAL A 33 -9.46 14.42 3.99
C VAL A 33 -9.43 13.83 5.39
N THR A 34 -9.85 12.57 5.50
CA THR A 34 -9.77 11.76 6.71
C THR A 34 -8.83 10.58 6.48
N VAL A 35 -7.83 10.42 7.35
CA VAL A 35 -6.93 9.26 7.32
C VAL A 35 -7.34 8.25 8.41
N ILE A 36 -7.50 6.99 8.01
CA ILE A 36 -7.85 5.86 8.86
C ILE A 36 -6.70 4.85 8.82
N SER A 37 -6.06 4.64 9.96
CA SER A 37 -5.09 3.56 10.15
C SER A 37 -5.82 2.30 10.62
N SER A 38 -5.54 1.15 9.99
CA SER A 38 -6.00 -0.14 10.52
C SER A 38 -5.17 -0.59 11.73
N GLY A 39 -4.00 0.01 11.95
CA GLY A 39 -3.11 -0.31 13.06
C GLY A 39 -2.52 -1.71 13.00
N GLN A 40 -2.40 -2.35 11.81
CA GLN A 40 -1.89 -3.72 11.66
C GLN A 40 -0.37 -3.88 11.95
N HIS A 41 0.44 -2.83 11.78
CA HIS A 41 1.90 -2.88 11.93
C HIS A 41 2.42 -1.70 12.75
N ASP A 42 2.35 -1.78 14.08
CA ASP A 42 2.48 -0.59 14.93
C ASP A 42 3.79 0.20 14.75
N GLU A 43 4.95 -0.44 14.66
CA GLU A 43 6.23 0.29 14.60
C GLU A 43 6.61 0.80 13.19
N MET A 44 6.60 -0.08 12.18
CA MET A 44 6.99 0.28 10.81
C MET A 44 5.99 1.22 10.12
N LEU A 45 4.71 1.11 10.48
CA LEU A 45 3.67 2.03 9.99
C LEU A 45 3.89 3.43 10.59
N ARG A 46 4.10 3.51 11.92
CA ARG A 46 4.36 4.77 12.62
C ARG A 46 5.59 5.48 12.05
N GLN A 47 6.67 4.75 11.76
CA GLN A 47 7.86 5.33 11.12
C GLN A 47 7.51 6.04 9.81
N ALA A 48 6.76 5.38 8.91
CA ALA A 48 6.36 6.02 7.66
C ALA A 48 5.38 7.19 7.87
N LEU A 49 4.42 7.06 8.80
CA LEU A 49 3.51 8.16 9.13
C LEU A 49 4.29 9.39 9.60
N THR A 50 5.29 9.21 10.47
CA THR A 50 6.17 10.28 10.94
C THR A 50 6.96 10.92 9.80
N VAL A 51 7.57 10.11 8.92
CA VAL A 51 8.35 10.62 7.77
C VAL A 51 7.52 11.54 6.88
N PHE A 52 6.24 11.22 6.68
CA PHE A 52 5.34 12.02 5.84
C PHE A 52 4.49 13.03 6.62
N GLY A 53 4.69 13.16 7.94
CA GLY A 53 3.91 14.08 8.78
C GLY A 53 2.40 13.79 8.80
N ILE A 54 2.00 12.52 8.71
CA ILE A 54 0.60 12.10 8.65
C ILE A 54 0.13 11.67 10.03
N GLU A 55 -0.87 12.36 10.56
CA GLU A 55 -1.58 11.96 11.77
C GLU A 55 -2.94 11.34 11.40
N PRO A 56 -3.14 10.01 11.59
CA PRO A 56 -4.43 9.39 11.36
C PRO A 56 -5.50 9.98 12.30
N ALA A 57 -6.60 10.45 11.72
CA ALA A 57 -7.76 10.90 12.49
C ALA A 57 -8.41 9.74 13.28
N TYR A 58 -8.24 8.52 12.76
CA TYR A 58 -8.71 7.30 13.40
C TYR A 58 -7.65 6.21 13.31
N ASP A 59 -7.48 5.48 14.41
CA ASP A 59 -6.70 4.25 14.48
C ASP A 59 -7.62 3.14 14.97
N LEU A 60 -7.79 2.09 14.17
CA LEU A 60 -8.59 0.93 14.53
C LEU A 60 -7.89 0.01 15.56
N ALA A 61 -6.57 0.18 15.75
CA ALA A 61 -5.75 -0.56 16.70
C ALA A 61 -5.94 -2.09 16.60
N LEU A 62 -5.97 -2.63 15.37
CA LEU A 62 -6.39 -4.01 15.14
C LEU A 62 -5.31 -5.05 15.39
N MET A 63 -4.04 -4.66 15.59
CA MET A 63 -2.92 -5.59 15.72
C MET A 63 -3.04 -6.47 16.97
N THR A 64 -2.83 -7.76 16.75
CA THR A 64 -2.66 -8.78 17.77
C THR A 64 -1.53 -9.71 17.34
N ARG A 65 -0.95 -10.47 18.27
CA ARG A 65 0.07 -11.48 17.92
C ARG A 65 -0.56 -12.59 17.05
N GLU A 66 0.23 -13.10 16.11
CA GLU A 66 -0.07 -14.31 15.31
C GLU A 66 -1.42 -14.28 14.55
N GLN A 67 -1.76 -13.14 13.95
CA GLN A 67 -2.99 -13.00 13.19
C GLN A 67 -3.05 -13.88 11.94
N THR A 68 -4.19 -14.56 11.76
CA THR A 68 -4.55 -15.17 10.49
C THR A 68 -5.12 -14.14 9.52
N LEU A 69 -5.17 -14.46 8.23
CA LEU A 69 -5.83 -13.60 7.23
C LEU A 69 -7.33 -13.38 7.57
N THR A 70 -7.97 -14.40 8.15
CA THR A 70 -9.35 -14.33 8.62
C THR A 70 -9.50 -13.33 9.76
N ASP A 71 -8.60 -13.36 10.75
CA ASP A 71 -8.64 -12.43 11.89
C ASP A 71 -8.53 -10.98 11.42
N ILE A 72 -7.60 -10.71 10.52
CA ILE A 72 -7.40 -9.38 9.93
C ILE A 72 -8.69 -8.92 9.23
N THR A 73 -9.25 -9.77 8.38
CA THR A 73 -10.45 -9.45 7.59
C THR A 73 -11.63 -9.10 8.50
N VAL A 74 -11.92 -9.95 9.50
CA VAL A 74 -13.04 -9.74 10.44
C VAL A 74 -12.85 -8.46 11.24
N ARG A 75 -11.63 -8.22 11.73
CA ARG A 75 -11.28 -7.05 12.54
C ARG A 75 -11.43 -5.75 11.76
N VAL A 76 -10.94 -5.70 10.52
CA VAL A 76 -11.09 -4.52 9.65
C VAL A 76 -12.56 -4.24 9.36
N LEU A 77 -13.33 -5.27 8.99
CA LEU A 77 -14.77 -5.13 8.75
C LEU A 77 -15.51 -4.58 9.97
N ARG A 78 -15.27 -5.15 11.16
CA ARG A 78 -15.91 -4.73 12.42
C ARG A 78 -15.48 -3.35 12.88
N GLY A 79 -14.21 -2.99 12.68
CA GLY A 79 -13.69 -1.67 13.04
C GLY A 79 -14.22 -0.56 12.12
N LEU A 80 -14.28 -0.84 10.82
CA LEU A 80 -14.75 0.14 9.82
C LEU A 80 -16.25 0.32 9.81
N GLU A 81 -17.05 -0.71 10.11
CA GLU A 81 -18.51 -0.64 10.08
C GLU A 81 -19.09 0.60 10.80
N PRO A 82 -18.88 0.79 12.11
CA PRO A 82 -19.40 1.97 12.82
C PRO A 82 -18.68 3.27 12.44
N LEU A 83 -17.40 3.18 12.04
CA LEU A 83 -16.62 4.36 11.68
C LEU A 83 -17.13 4.98 10.39
N LEU A 84 -17.28 4.19 9.32
CA LEU A 84 -17.79 4.63 8.03
C LEU A 84 -19.21 5.18 8.14
N ALA A 85 -20.07 4.57 8.97
CA ALA A 85 -21.41 5.08 9.25
C ALA A 85 -21.38 6.47 9.90
N ARG A 86 -20.40 6.73 10.78
CA ARG A 86 -20.22 8.03 11.44
C ARG A 86 -19.61 9.09 10.52
N ILE A 87 -18.53 8.76 9.81
CA ILE A 87 -17.82 9.73 8.97
C ILE A 87 -18.56 10.02 7.66
N ALA A 88 -19.27 9.01 7.14
CA ALA A 88 -20.02 9.02 5.89
C ALA A 88 -19.23 9.68 4.74
N PRO A 89 -18.11 9.07 4.30
CA PRO A 89 -17.28 9.65 3.26
C PRO A 89 -17.98 9.55 1.90
N ASP A 90 -17.72 10.51 1.02
CA ASP A 90 -18.17 10.46 -0.38
C ASP A 90 -17.38 9.40 -1.16
N LEU A 91 -16.15 9.08 -0.74
CA LEU A 91 -15.26 8.13 -1.38
C LEU A 91 -14.29 7.51 -0.36
N LEU A 92 -14.15 6.18 -0.37
CA LEU A 92 -13.09 5.47 0.35
C LEU A 92 -11.94 5.16 -0.63
N ILE A 93 -10.73 5.54 -0.28
CA ILE A 93 -9.50 5.27 -1.04
C ILE A 93 -8.74 4.12 -0.38
N VAL A 94 -8.44 3.09 -1.17
CA VAL A 94 -7.61 1.95 -0.77
C VAL A 94 -6.44 1.80 -1.75
N GLN A 95 -5.31 1.26 -1.28
CA GLN A 95 -4.10 1.12 -2.07
C GLN A 95 -3.69 -0.35 -2.22
N GLY A 96 -3.35 -0.75 -3.43
CA GLY A 96 -2.65 -2.01 -3.68
C GLY A 96 -3.48 -3.24 -3.40
N ASP A 97 -2.92 -4.18 -2.62
CA ASP A 97 -3.36 -5.57 -2.59
C ASP A 97 -3.28 -6.22 -1.20
N THR A 98 -3.24 -5.41 -0.15
CA THR A 98 -3.24 -5.92 1.22
C THR A 98 -4.61 -6.45 1.63
N THR A 99 -4.65 -7.30 2.67
CA THR A 99 -5.90 -7.75 3.27
C THR A 99 -6.68 -6.58 3.90
N THR A 100 -5.99 -5.55 4.40
CA THR A 100 -6.64 -4.31 4.88
C THR A 100 -7.36 -3.60 3.74
N ALA A 101 -6.71 -3.42 2.59
CA ALA A 101 -7.31 -2.78 1.42
C ALA A 101 -8.55 -3.55 0.94
N PHE A 102 -8.47 -4.88 0.88
CA PHE A 102 -9.61 -5.73 0.51
C PHE A 102 -10.77 -5.62 1.49
N ALA A 103 -10.51 -5.83 2.78
CA ALA A 103 -11.56 -5.76 3.80
C ALA A 103 -12.17 -4.35 3.91
N GLY A 104 -11.37 -3.30 3.68
CA GLY A 104 -11.83 -1.92 3.60
C GLY A 104 -12.77 -1.66 2.43
N ALA A 105 -12.39 -2.10 1.23
CA ALA A 105 -13.24 -2.02 0.05
C ALA A 105 -14.58 -2.74 0.26
N LEU A 106 -14.54 -3.93 0.89
CA LEU A 106 -15.74 -4.70 1.22
C LEU A 106 -16.63 -3.99 2.26
N ALA A 107 -16.04 -3.39 3.31
CA ALA A 107 -16.78 -2.61 4.30
C ALA A 107 -17.51 -1.41 3.68
N ALA A 108 -16.83 -0.67 2.80
CA ALA A 108 -17.43 0.45 2.06
C ALA A 108 -18.55 -0.02 1.13
N PHE A 109 -18.33 -1.13 0.41
CA PHE A 109 -19.34 -1.70 -0.48
C PHE A 109 -20.63 -2.08 0.27
N TYR A 110 -20.53 -2.69 1.46
CA TYR A 110 -21.70 -3.01 2.29
C TYR A 110 -22.52 -1.78 2.69
N GLN A 111 -21.87 -0.62 2.81
CA GLN A 111 -22.49 0.65 3.17
C GLN A 111 -22.80 1.55 1.97
N LYS A 112 -22.63 1.05 0.74
CA LYS A 112 -22.85 1.80 -0.52
C LYS A 112 -21.97 3.04 -0.65
N ILE A 113 -20.77 3.00 -0.07
CA ILE A 113 -19.75 4.02 -0.23
C ILE A 113 -18.90 3.65 -1.45
N PRO A 114 -18.75 4.53 -2.45
CA PRO A 114 -17.87 4.30 -3.59
C PRO A 114 -16.42 4.08 -3.15
N VAL A 115 -15.71 3.19 -3.85
CA VAL A 115 -14.31 2.88 -3.57
C VAL A 115 -13.42 3.32 -4.74
N ALA A 116 -12.31 3.96 -4.41
CA ALA A 116 -11.22 4.29 -5.32
C ALA A 116 -10.04 3.35 -5.05
N HIS A 117 -9.60 2.63 -6.08
CA HIS A 117 -8.46 1.71 -5.99
C HIS A 117 -7.20 2.35 -6.59
N VAL A 118 -6.27 2.74 -5.73
CA VAL A 118 -4.94 3.23 -6.11
C VAL A 118 -4.02 2.04 -6.38
N GLU A 119 -3.23 2.12 -7.45
CA GLU A 119 -2.41 0.99 -7.95
C GLU A 119 -3.27 -0.18 -8.46
N ALA A 120 -4.36 0.14 -9.17
CA ALA A 120 -5.26 -0.86 -9.71
C ALA A 120 -4.66 -1.60 -10.93
N GLY A 121 -5.03 -2.86 -11.11
CA GLY A 121 -4.80 -3.59 -12.37
C GLY A 121 -3.51 -4.40 -12.50
N LEU A 122 -2.67 -4.48 -11.46
CA LEU A 122 -1.55 -5.43 -11.45
C LEU A 122 -2.07 -6.86 -11.36
N ARG A 123 -1.50 -7.79 -12.16
CA ARG A 123 -1.91 -9.20 -12.20
C ARG A 123 -0.72 -10.12 -12.44
N THR A 124 -0.73 -11.26 -11.75
CA THR A 124 0.10 -12.42 -12.08
C THR A 124 -0.70 -13.55 -12.72
N TRP A 125 -2.03 -13.47 -12.64
CA TRP A 125 -2.99 -14.50 -13.05
C TRP A 125 -2.81 -15.83 -12.31
N GLN A 126 -2.08 -15.81 -11.20
CA GLN A 126 -1.78 -16.95 -10.35
C GLN A 126 -2.33 -16.71 -8.96
N ARG A 127 -3.44 -17.41 -8.65
CA ARG A 127 -4.23 -17.21 -7.42
C ARG A 127 -3.41 -17.30 -6.14
N ASP A 128 -2.40 -18.17 -6.15
CA ASP A 128 -1.57 -18.49 -4.98
C ASP A 128 -0.17 -17.86 -5.06
N LEU A 129 0.07 -16.96 -6.03
CA LEU A 129 1.37 -16.32 -6.20
C LEU A 129 1.28 -14.90 -6.81
N PRO A 130 1.53 -13.84 -6.04
CA PRO A 130 1.64 -13.78 -4.58
C PRO A 130 0.34 -14.17 -3.85
N PHE A 131 0.48 -14.80 -2.68
CA PHE A 131 -0.63 -15.19 -1.80
C PHE A 131 -0.62 -14.39 -0.49
N PRO A 132 -1.74 -13.72 -0.12
CA PRO A 132 -3.05 -13.68 -0.79
C PRO A 132 -3.23 -12.52 -1.80
N GLU A 133 -2.17 -11.78 -2.11
CA GLU A 133 -2.23 -10.48 -2.74
C GLU A 133 -2.88 -10.49 -4.14
N GLU A 134 -2.65 -11.54 -4.97
CA GLU A 134 -3.33 -11.64 -6.27
C GLU A 134 -4.85 -11.66 -6.13
N MET A 135 -5.36 -12.39 -5.15
CA MET A 135 -6.79 -12.46 -4.94
C MET A 135 -7.35 -11.18 -4.34
N ASN A 136 -6.61 -10.54 -3.42
CA ASN A 136 -7.01 -9.26 -2.84
C ASN A 136 -7.21 -8.19 -3.91
N ARG A 137 -6.23 -7.96 -4.80
CA ARG A 137 -6.36 -6.94 -5.87
C ARG A 137 -7.38 -7.31 -6.95
N ALA A 138 -7.64 -8.60 -7.16
CA ALA A 138 -8.71 -9.03 -8.04
C ALA A 138 -10.08 -8.70 -7.44
N MET A 139 -10.29 -8.99 -6.16
CA MET A 139 -11.55 -8.70 -5.46
C MET A 139 -11.78 -7.20 -5.26
N ILE A 140 -10.73 -6.42 -4.93
CA ILE A 140 -10.85 -4.96 -4.80
C ILE A 140 -11.30 -4.33 -6.13
N ALA A 141 -10.75 -4.77 -7.26
CA ALA A 141 -11.14 -4.25 -8.57
C ALA A 141 -12.64 -4.45 -8.85
N SER A 142 -13.21 -5.60 -8.46
CA SER A 142 -14.65 -5.86 -8.59
C SER A 142 -15.53 -5.01 -7.66
N LEU A 143 -14.97 -4.48 -6.57
CA LEU A 143 -15.67 -3.65 -5.59
C LEU A 143 -15.52 -2.15 -5.85
N ALA A 144 -14.47 -1.75 -6.57
CA ALA A 144 -14.13 -0.35 -6.78
C ALA A 144 -14.96 0.31 -7.89
N GLU A 145 -15.27 1.59 -7.68
CA GLU A 145 -15.96 2.45 -8.65
C GLU A 145 -14.96 3.20 -9.53
N LEU A 146 -13.78 3.54 -8.99
CA LEU A 146 -12.72 4.25 -9.70
C LEU A 146 -11.42 3.45 -9.60
N HIS A 147 -10.66 3.38 -10.70
CA HIS A 147 -9.43 2.61 -10.78
C HIS A 147 -8.28 3.48 -11.30
N PHE A 148 -7.28 3.68 -10.45
CA PHE A 148 -6.07 4.43 -10.79
C PHE A 148 -4.95 3.45 -11.12
N ALA A 149 -4.84 3.12 -12.40
CA ALA A 149 -3.88 2.18 -12.93
C ALA A 149 -2.50 2.84 -13.10
N PRO A 150 -1.40 2.20 -12.71
CA PRO A 150 -0.08 2.80 -12.80
C PRO A 150 0.48 2.82 -14.22
N THR A 151 0.02 1.91 -15.09
CA THR A 151 0.54 1.76 -16.45
C THR A 151 -0.59 1.42 -17.44
N PRO A 152 -0.38 1.62 -18.75
CA PRO A 152 -1.29 1.11 -19.77
C PRO A 152 -1.52 -0.41 -19.67
N GLY A 153 -0.49 -1.19 -19.34
CA GLY A 153 -0.63 -2.64 -19.15
C GLY A 153 -1.56 -3.00 -17.99
N ALA A 154 -1.50 -2.26 -16.87
CA ALA A 154 -2.43 -2.45 -15.77
C ALA A 154 -3.87 -2.06 -16.15
N ARG A 155 -4.06 -1.03 -16.99
CA ARG A 155 -5.37 -0.72 -17.58
C ARG A 155 -5.89 -1.86 -18.44
N GLU A 156 -5.07 -2.45 -19.31
CA GLU A 156 -5.50 -3.56 -20.16
C GLU A 156 -5.91 -4.80 -19.33
N ASN A 157 -5.22 -5.07 -18.22
CA ASN A 157 -5.64 -6.12 -17.29
C ASN A 157 -7.03 -5.86 -16.69
N LEU A 158 -7.34 -4.61 -16.31
CA LEU A 158 -8.67 -4.23 -15.78
C LEU A 158 -9.77 -4.39 -16.84
N LEU A 159 -9.48 -4.00 -18.09
CA LEU A 159 -10.40 -4.21 -19.20
C LEU A 159 -10.65 -5.71 -19.44
N ALA A 160 -9.60 -6.53 -19.38
CA ALA A 160 -9.73 -7.98 -19.49
C ALA A 160 -10.55 -8.59 -18.34
N CYS A 161 -10.59 -7.95 -17.18
CA CYS A 161 -11.47 -8.30 -16.06
C CYS A 161 -12.90 -7.74 -16.17
N GLY A 162 -13.24 -7.01 -17.24
CA GLY A 162 -14.58 -6.48 -17.49
C GLY A 162 -14.88 -5.14 -16.83
N VAL A 163 -13.86 -4.41 -16.35
CA VAL A 163 -14.05 -3.05 -15.83
C VAL A 163 -14.38 -2.09 -16.98
N ALA A 164 -15.38 -1.24 -16.78
CA ALA A 164 -15.78 -0.24 -17.76
C ALA A 164 -14.65 0.78 -18.02
N PRO A 165 -14.31 1.08 -19.30
CA PRO A 165 -13.19 1.97 -19.64
C PRO A 165 -13.23 3.35 -18.98
N GLU A 166 -14.42 3.92 -18.79
CA GLU A 166 -14.65 5.22 -18.17
C GLU A 166 -14.33 5.28 -16.67
N LYS A 167 -14.18 4.11 -16.02
CA LYS A 167 -13.80 3.99 -14.61
C LYS A 167 -12.29 3.84 -14.42
N ILE A 168 -11.51 3.74 -15.50
CA ILE A 168 -10.08 3.44 -15.46
C ILE A 168 -9.25 4.65 -15.90
N PHE A 169 -8.33 5.07 -15.04
CA PHE A 169 -7.46 6.21 -15.25
C PHE A 169 -6.00 5.75 -15.16
N VAL A 170 -5.22 5.96 -16.22
CA VAL A 170 -3.77 5.71 -16.18
C VAL A 170 -3.09 6.93 -15.56
N THR A 171 -2.50 6.76 -14.38
CA THR A 171 -2.03 7.88 -13.54
C THR A 171 -0.53 7.87 -13.25
N GLY A 172 0.17 6.77 -13.56
CA GLY A 172 1.50 6.53 -13.00
C GLY A 172 1.41 5.91 -11.60
N ASN A 173 2.55 5.66 -10.96
CA ASN A 173 2.60 5.09 -9.62
C ASN A 173 3.07 6.13 -8.61
N THR A 174 2.28 6.36 -7.57
CA THR A 174 2.52 7.36 -6.53
C THR A 174 3.77 7.08 -5.69
N VAL A 175 4.38 5.90 -5.81
CA VAL A 175 5.70 5.63 -5.23
C VAL A 175 6.78 6.56 -5.79
N ILE A 176 6.63 7.04 -7.04
CA ILE A 176 7.57 7.98 -7.66
C ILE A 176 7.39 9.37 -7.04
N ASP A 177 6.16 9.81 -6.86
CA ASP A 177 5.84 11.05 -6.14
C ASP A 177 6.42 11.02 -4.72
N ALA A 178 6.24 9.90 -4.01
CA ALA A 178 6.81 9.70 -2.69
C ALA A 178 8.34 9.79 -2.71
N LEU A 179 9.00 9.09 -3.65
CA LEU A 179 10.45 9.12 -3.83
C LEU A 179 10.98 10.55 -4.08
N LEU A 180 10.28 11.34 -4.88
CA LEU A 180 10.66 12.72 -5.19
C LEU A 180 10.38 13.69 -4.02
N SER A 181 9.50 13.33 -3.09
CA SER A 181 9.13 14.15 -1.94
C SER A 181 10.05 13.99 -0.73
N VAL A 182 10.79 12.88 -0.65
CA VAL A 182 11.73 12.62 0.45
C VAL A 182 13.12 13.09 0.07
N ASP A 183 13.71 13.93 0.91
CA ASP A 183 15.14 14.23 0.85
C ASP A 183 15.90 13.08 1.52
N GLY A 184 16.99 12.61 0.91
CA GLY A 184 17.78 11.48 1.42
C GLY A 184 18.34 11.71 2.83
N GLY A 185 18.40 12.98 3.27
CA GLY A 185 18.69 13.39 4.63
C GLY A 185 20.10 13.02 5.14
N GLU A 186 20.45 13.52 6.32
CA GLU A 186 21.73 13.21 6.98
C GLU A 186 21.85 11.71 7.37
N GLU A 187 20.72 11.04 7.55
CA GLU A 187 20.67 9.66 8.03
C GLU A 187 21.17 8.66 6.98
N ALA A 188 20.85 8.86 5.69
CA ALA A 188 21.41 8.06 4.59
C ALA A 188 22.92 8.28 4.45
N SER A 189 23.40 9.50 4.67
CA SER A 189 24.84 9.80 4.68
C SER A 189 25.57 9.07 5.82
N SER A 190 24.93 8.91 6.99
CA SER A 190 25.52 8.20 8.12
C SER A 190 25.66 6.68 7.91
N LEU A 191 24.68 6.05 7.23
CA LEU A 191 24.71 4.62 6.90
C LEU A 191 25.80 4.27 5.89
N LEU A 192 26.10 5.21 4.99
CA LEU A 192 27.16 5.06 4.00
C LEU A 192 28.51 5.60 4.48
N ALA A 193 28.58 6.21 5.68
CA ALA A 193 29.82 6.80 6.19
C ALA A 193 30.93 5.76 6.40
N SER A 194 30.58 4.50 6.65
CA SER A 194 31.54 3.40 6.77
C SER A 194 31.90 2.74 5.42
N VAL A 195 31.24 3.12 4.33
CA VAL A 195 31.53 2.61 2.99
C VAL A 195 32.61 3.49 2.36
N PRO A 196 33.73 2.93 1.89
CA PRO A 196 34.77 3.71 1.23
C PRO A 196 34.20 4.50 0.04
N GLU A 197 34.64 5.74 -0.10
CA GLU A 197 34.22 6.59 -1.21
C GLU A 197 34.59 5.94 -2.56
N GLY A 198 33.59 5.76 -3.43
CA GLY A 198 33.75 5.10 -4.72
C GLY A 198 33.64 3.57 -4.71
N ALA A 199 33.48 2.94 -3.54
CA ALA A 199 33.22 1.50 -3.47
C ALA A 199 31.83 1.14 -4.05
N PRO A 200 31.71 0.05 -4.81
CA PRO A 200 30.43 -0.40 -5.33
C PRO A 200 29.51 -0.83 -4.18
N VAL A 201 28.31 -0.23 -4.11
CA VAL A 201 27.31 -0.57 -3.08
C VAL A 201 26.22 -1.44 -3.66
N VAL A 202 25.96 -2.58 -3.01
CA VAL A 202 24.84 -3.46 -3.32
C VAL A 202 23.76 -3.30 -2.25
N LEU A 203 22.61 -2.74 -2.64
CA LEU A 203 21.41 -2.70 -1.80
C LEU A 203 20.51 -3.90 -2.12
N ALA A 204 20.21 -4.73 -1.11
CA ALA A 204 19.34 -5.89 -1.25
C ALA A 204 18.20 -5.86 -0.22
N THR A 205 16.99 -6.21 -0.65
CA THR A 205 15.84 -6.40 0.25
C THR A 205 15.12 -7.69 -0.11
N ALA A 206 14.74 -8.50 0.89
CA ALA A 206 14.01 -9.75 0.71
C ALA A 206 13.03 -9.95 1.86
N HIS A 207 11.73 -9.99 1.56
CA HIS A 207 10.67 -10.01 2.58
C HIS A 207 9.39 -10.75 2.13
N ARG A 208 9.42 -11.40 0.96
CA ARG A 208 8.27 -12.14 0.43
C ARG A 208 8.04 -13.43 1.22
N ARG A 209 6.78 -13.70 1.58
CA ARG A 209 6.41 -14.81 2.46
C ARG A 209 6.76 -16.16 1.84
N GLU A 210 6.55 -16.28 0.54
CA GLU A 210 6.88 -17.44 -0.29
C GLU A 210 8.40 -17.68 -0.44
N HIS A 211 9.24 -16.70 -0.08
CA HIS A 211 10.69 -16.85 -0.14
C HIS A 211 11.30 -17.37 1.17
N HIS A 212 10.53 -17.51 2.26
CA HIS A 212 11.06 -18.06 3.51
C HIS A 212 11.55 -19.51 3.32
N GLY A 213 12.70 -19.83 3.92
CA GLY A 213 13.33 -21.14 3.82
C GLY A 213 14.32 -21.23 2.64
N PRO A 214 14.31 -22.33 1.85
CA PRO A 214 15.31 -22.58 0.82
C PRO A 214 15.56 -21.42 -0.17
N PRO A 215 14.54 -20.69 -0.67
CA PRO A 215 14.78 -19.58 -1.61
C PRO A 215 15.61 -18.46 -1.00
N LEU A 216 15.37 -18.10 0.27
CA LEU A 216 16.15 -17.08 0.96
C LEU A 216 17.61 -17.53 1.18
N GLU A 217 17.83 -18.81 1.45
CA GLU A 217 19.19 -19.37 1.57
C GLU A 217 19.96 -19.32 0.24
N GLU A 218 19.27 -19.49 -0.89
CA GLU A 218 19.86 -19.35 -2.22
C GLU A 218 20.23 -17.90 -2.52
N ILE A 219 19.34 -16.94 -2.21
CA ILE A 219 19.62 -15.50 -2.33
C ILE A 219 20.84 -15.12 -1.47
N ALA A 220 20.89 -15.56 -0.22
CA ALA A 220 22.00 -15.28 0.69
C ALA A 220 23.32 -15.86 0.18
N ARG A 221 23.32 -17.10 -0.34
CA ARG A 221 24.50 -17.72 -0.95
C ARG A 221 24.98 -16.98 -2.21
N ALA A 222 24.05 -16.49 -3.02
CA ALA A 222 24.38 -15.69 -4.21
C ALA A 222 25.02 -14.35 -3.83
N ILE A 223 24.43 -13.62 -2.86
CA ILE A 223 24.98 -12.36 -2.36
C ILE A 223 26.37 -12.58 -1.77
N ARG A 224 26.53 -13.61 -0.93
CA ARG A 224 27.83 -13.97 -0.36
C ARG A 224 28.87 -14.23 -1.46
N ARG A 225 28.51 -14.98 -2.50
CA ARG A 225 29.41 -15.24 -3.62
C ARG A 225 29.81 -13.95 -4.32
N ILE A 226 28.89 -13.01 -4.54
CA ILE A 226 29.20 -11.72 -5.16
C ILE A 226 30.24 -10.96 -4.33
N VAL A 227 30.06 -10.88 -3.01
CA VAL A 227 31.00 -10.22 -2.08
C VAL A 227 32.35 -10.94 -2.03
N GLU A 228 32.37 -12.28 -2.06
CA GLU A 228 33.61 -13.06 -2.10
C GLU A 228 34.37 -12.91 -3.43
N THR A 229 33.68 -12.67 -4.55
CA THR A 229 34.30 -12.50 -5.87
C THR A 229 34.64 -11.05 -6.22
N HIS A 230 34.05 -10.08 -5.52
CA HIS A 230 34.27 -8.63 -5.70
C HIS A 230 34.62 -8.02 -4.33
N PRO A 231 35.88 -8.20 -3.85
CA PRO A 231 36.30 -7.71 -2.53
C PRO A 231 36.54 -6.20 -2.46
N GLU A 232 36.55 -5.50 -3.60
CA GLU A 232 36.60 -4.04 -3.72
C GLU A 232 35.34 -3.32 -3.18
#